data_AF-A0A968G2A1-F1
#
_entry.id   AF-A0A968G2A1-F1
#
_cell.length_a   1.000
_cell.length_b   1.000
_cell.length_c   1.000
_cell.angle_alpha   90.00
_cell.angle_beta   90.00
_cell.angle_gamma   90.00
#
_symmetry.space_group_name_H-M   'P 1'
#
loop_
_entity.id
_entity.type
_entity.pdbx_description
1 polymer ?
#
loop_
_entity_poly.entity_id
_entity_poly.type
_entity_poly.pdbx_seq_one_letter_code
_entity_poly.pdbx_strand_id
1 'polypeptide(L)' 'HHKLFDYRGIIVGVDPEFRNTEEWYQRMARTRPPKNKPWYHVLVQDAGHMTYVAERNLE' A
#
# COMPACT_ATOMS: atom_id res chain seq x y z
N HIS A 1 9.37 -3.73 -5.56
CA HIS A 1 8.51 -3.89 -6.75
C HIS A 1 7.12 -4.28 -6.26
N HIS A 2 6.03 -3.70 -6.79
CA HIS A 2 4.69 -4.12 -6.35
C HIS A 2 4.25 -5.38 -7.13
N LYS A 3 3.98 -6.47 -6.41
CA LYS A 3 3.80 -7.81 -7.01
C LYS A 3 2.61 -7.93 -7.97
N LEU A 4 1.56 -7.13 -7.75
CA LEU A 4 0.31 -7.21 -8.55
C LEU A 4 0.18 -6.10 -9.60
N PHE A 5 0.96 -5.04 -9.48
CA PHE A 5 0.83 -3.85 -10.32
C PHE A 5 2.27 -3.43 -10.60
N ASP A 6 2.72 -3.63 -11.83
CA ASP A 6 4.12 -3.49 -12.25
C ASP A 6 4.59 -2.01 -12.24
N TYR A 7 4.56 -1.38 -11.07
CA TYR A 7 5.02 -0.02 -10.84
C TYR A 7 6.24 0.00 -9.92
N ARG A 8 7.07 1.02 -10.15
CA ARG A 8 8.20 1.37 -9.28
C ARG A 8 7.80 2.54 -8.41
N GLY A 9 8.22 2.50 -7.16
CA GLY A 9 7.93 3.54 -6.20
C GLY A 9 8.90 3.50 -5.04
N ILE A 10 8.97 4.62 -4.32
CA ILE A 10 9.83 4.79 -3.16
C ILE A 10 8.95 4.66 -1.91
N ILE A 11 9.40 3.86 -0.94
CA ILE A 11 8.75 3.80 0.37
C ILE A 11 9.12 5.09 1.12
N VAL A 12 8.11 5.88 1.46
CA VAL A 12 8.29 7.16 2.19
C VAL A 12 7.87 7.05 3.66
N GLY A 13 7.19 5.96 4.04
CA GLY A 13 6.78 5.71 5.41
C GLY A 13 6.19 4.32 5.61
N VAL A 14 6.07 3.92 6.87
CA VAL A 14 5.48 2.65 7.30
C VAL A 14 4.63 2.86 8.54
N ASP A 15 3.45 2.27 8.55
CA ASP A 15 2.62 2.09 9.74
C ASP A 15 2.68 0.62 10.17
N PRO A 16 2.81 0.31 11.47
CA PRO A 16 2.86 -1.08 11.95
C PRO A 16 1.55 -1.84 11.75
N GLU A 17 0.43 -1.12 11.61
CA GLU A 17 -0.91 -1.61 11.34
C GLU A 17 -1.63 -0.66 10.36
N PHE A 18 -2.69 -1.12 9.72
CA PHE A 18 -3.52 -0.31 8.83
C PHE A 18 -4.12 0.88 9.58
N ARG A 19 -3.85 2.10 9.09
CA ARG A 19 -4.31 3.35 9.72
C ARG A 19 -5.22 4.22 8.84
N ASN A 20 -5.60 3.74 7.66
CA ASN A 20 -6.50 4.49 6.77
C ASN A 20 -7.99 4.16 7.09
N THR A 21 -8.93 4.76 6.37
CA THR A 21 -10.36 4.58 6.67
C THR A 21 -10.90 3.23 6.20
N GLU A 22 -11.99 2.77 6.82
CA GLU A 22 -12.65 1.53 6.41
C GLU A 22 -13.18 1.62 4.97
N GLU A 23 -13.70 2.78 4.58
CA GLU A 23 -14.21 3.02 3.23
C GLU A 23 -13.08 2.89 2.20
N TRP A 24 -11.90 3.42 2.51
CA TRP A 24 -10.72 3.24 1.67
C TRP A 24 -10.36 1.76 1.56
N TYR A 25 -10.33 1.05 2.69
CA TYR A 25 -10.01 -0.39 2.72
C TYR A 25 -10.95 -1.20 1.83
N GLN A 26 -12.27 -1.00 1.96
CA GLN A 26 -13.26 -1.73 1.17
C GLN A 26 -13.17 -1.42 -0.32
N ARG A 27 -12.78 -0.20 -0.70
CA ARG A 27 -12.70 0.23 -2.11
C ARG A 27 -11.39 -0.16 -2.78
N MET A 28 -10.27 -0.02 -2.08
CA MET A 28 -8.93 -0.08 -2.67
C MET A 28 -8.21 -1.41 -2.37
N ALA A 29 -8.38 -1.97 -1.17
CA ALA A 29 -7.67 -3.17 -0.74
C ALA A 29 -8.34 -4.45 -1.27
N ARG A 30 -8.30 -4.66 -2.59
CA ARG A 30 -8.99 -5.77 -3.28
C ARG A 30 -8.73 -7.15 -2.69
N THR A 31 -7.49 -7.42 -2.27
CA THR A 31 -7.09 -8.73 -1.69
C THR A 31 -7.33 -8.81 -0.18
N ARG A 32 -7.95 -7.78 0.42
CA ARG A 32 -8.22 -7.64 1.85
C ARG A 32 -7.04 -8.08 2.75
N PRO A 33 -5.87 -7.40 2.67
CA PRO A 33 -4.71 -7.74 3.49
C PRO A 33 -5.00 -7.55 4.99
N PRO A 34 -4.37 -8.35 5.87
CA PRO A 34 -4.57 -8.19 7.31
C PRO A 34 -4.26 -6.74 7.75
N LYS A 35 -5.17 -6.17 8.55
CA LYS A 35 -5.01 -4.81 9.10
C LYS A 35 -3.98 -4.77 10.23
N ASN A 36 -3.72 -5.89 10.89
CA ASN A 36 -2.75 -6.03 11.99
C ASN A 36 -1.31 -6.34 11.51
N LYS A 37 -0.98 -5.93 10.29
CA LYS A 37 0.34 -6.11 9.67
C LYS A 37 0.84 -4.76 9.14
N PRO A 38 2.14 -4.60 8.85
CA PRO A 38 2.65 -3.34 8.36
C PRO A 38 2.06 -2.92 7.00
N TRP A 39 1.80 -1.62 6.89
CA TRP A 39 1.37 -0.95 5.65
C TRP A 39 2.32 0.18 5.29
N TYR A 40 2.61 0.31 4.02
CA TYR A 40 3.64 1.20 3.49
C TYR A 40 3.00 2.32 2.68
N HIS A 41 3.50 3.53 2.89
CA HIS A 41 3.25 4.66 2.02
C HIS A 41 4.27 4.63 0.90
N VAL A 42 3.80 4.42 -0.33
CA VAL A 42 4.64 4.28 -1.51
C VAL A 42 4.37 5.45 -2.45
N LEU A 43 5.39 6.26 -2.71
CA LEU A 43 5.34 7.29 -3.75
C LEU A 43 5.60 6.63 -5.10
N VAL A 44 4.60 6.63 -5.99
CA VAL A 44 4.71 5.97 -7.29
C VAL A 44 5.50 6.85 -8.25
N GLN A 45 6.56 6.31 -8.83
CA GLN A 45 7.35 6.99 -9.85
C GLN A 45 6.50 7.20 -11.12
N ASP A 46 6.67 8.34 -11.79
CA ASP A 46 5.96 8.76 -13.01
C ASP A 46 4.46 9.08 -12.87
N ALA A 47 3.83 8.76 -11.74
CA ALA A 47 2.40 9.03 -11.53
C ALA A 47 2.12 10.17 -10.52
N GLY A 48 3.15 10.69 -9.86
CA GLY A 48 3.08 11.87 -8.99
C GLY A 48 2.16 11.73 -7.76
N HIS A 49 1.66 10.53 -7.46
CA HIS A 49 0.75 10.27 -6.35
C HIS A 49 1.29 9.19 -5.41
N MET A 50 0.80 9.24 -4.17
CA MET A 50 1.12 8.28 -3.12
C MET A 50 0.05 7.19 -3.07
N THR A 51 0.47 5.96 -2.82
CA THR A 51 -0.40 4.79 -2.60
C THR A 51 -0.09 4.12 -1.27
N TYR A 52 -1.04 3.33 -0.77
CA TYR A 52 -0.95 2.64 0.53
C TYR A 52 -1.01 1.13 0.32
N VAL A 53 0.05 0.44 0.69
CA VAL A 53 0.29 -0.95 0.27
C VAL A 53 0.61 -1.82 1.47
N ALA A 54 -0.06 -2.96 1.59
CA ALA A 54 0.29 -3.95 2.59
C ALA A 54 1.62 -4.65 2.26
N GLU A 55 2.44 -4.95 3.27
CA GLU A 55 3.76 -5.59 3.13
C GLU A 55 3.79 -6.77 2.15
N ARG A 56 2.81 -7.68 2.26
CA ARG A 56 2.70 -8.89 1.42
C ARG A 56 2.63 -8.63 -0.09
N ASN A 57 2.28 -7.40 -0.49
CA ASN A 57 2.18 -6.99 -1.89
C ASN A 57 3.46 -6.30 -2.41
N LEU A 58 4.45 -6.11 -1.55
CA LEU A 58 5.78 -5.62 -1.91
C LEU A 58 6.74 -6.81 -2.10
N GLU A 59 7.61 -6.69 -3.10
CA GLU A 59 8.80 -7.53 -3.34
C GLU A 59 10.07 -6.68 -3.20
#